data_AF-A0A2G8T5E7-F1
#
_entry.id   AF-A0A2G8T5E7-F1
#
_cell.length_a   1.000
_cell.length_b   1.000
_cell.length_c   1.000
_cell.angle_alpha   90.00
_cell.angle_beta   90.00
_cell.angle_gamma   90.00
#
_symmetry.space_group_name_H-M   'P 1'
#
loop_
_entity.id
_entity.type
_entity.pdbx_description
1 polymer ?
#
loop_
_entity_poly.entity_id
_entity_poly.type
_entity_poly.pdbx_seq_one_letter_code
_entity_poly.pdbx_strand_id
1 'polypeptide(L)'
;MKKSVSFAVAMAIASVCSSASAGVVTFDNFGPAIYSGGEVLTDGMQTITVRGTNGFDGAIINGSDPTSCDIAVCPAGNSSKYYAGVNDGGVSFGLSGSLFNLTGVDFGFLLPLDALINFTVGQLVVTGNDGSSASKDFALQDLNGDYGFAHWDFDGPFSQTRFTEVTFNACLYNTAGACVSPAGNQAQFGLDNIAYVPEPASLPLVALSLAAMLAAYRRRKCA
;
A
#
# COMPACT_ATOMS: atom_id res chain seq x y z
N MET A 1 -1.17 -48.73 -53.71
CA MET A 1 -0.63 -47.42 -53.29
C MET A 1 -1.49 -46.90 -52.14
N LYS A 2 -1.01 -47.01 -50.89
CA LYS A 2 -1.68 -46.45 -49.69
C LYS A 2 -0.90 -45.19 -49.29
N LYS A 3 -1.52 -44.02 -49.38
CA LYS A 3 -0.93 -42.74 -48.93
C LYS A 3 -1.22 -42.58 -47.43
N SER A 4 -0.19 -42.71 -46.61
CA SER A 4 -0.20 -42.34 -45.19
C SER A 4 0.05 -40.83 -45.09
N VAL A 5 -0.97 -40.08 -44.64
CA VAL A 5 -0.85 -38.66 -44.29
C VAL A 5 -0.40 -38.59 -42.83
N SER A 6 0.84 -38.16 -42.59
CA SER A 6 1.34 -37.86 -41.25
C SER A 6 0.91 -36.44 -40.86
N PHE A 7 0.09 -36.32 -39.81
CA PHE A 7 -0.26 -35.05 -39.19
C PHE A 7 0.70 -34.79 -38.02
N ALA A 8 1.68 -33.94 -38.23
CA ALA A 8 2.55 -33.44 -37.16
C ALA A 8 1.89 -32.19 -36.54
N VAL A 9 1.40 -32.31 -35.31
CA VAL A 9 1.01 -31.16 -34.48
C VAL A 9 2.23 -30.73 -33.69
N ALA A 10 2.87 -29.64 -34.11
CA ALA A 10 3.92 -28.98 -33.35
C ALA A 10 3.27 -28.10 -32.27
N MET A 11 3.29 -28.55 -31.02
CA MET A 11 2.80 -27.78 -29.87
C MET A 11 3.99 -27.04 -29.24
N ALA A 12 4.28 -25.85 -29.74
CA ALA A 12 5.24 -24.95 -29.12
C ALA A 12 4.58 -24.26 -27.92
N ILE A 13 4.74 -24.84 -26.72
CA ILE A 13 4.38 -24.18 -25.47
C ILE A 13 5.53 -23.23 -25.14
N ALA A 14 5.49 -22.00 -25.69
CA ALA A 14 6.32 -20.93 -25.19
C ALA A 14 5.77 -20.52 -23.83
N SER A 15 6.45 -20.93 -22.76
CA SER A 15 6.20 -20.54 -21.38
C SER A 15 6.47 -19.04 -21.23
N VAL A 16 5.46 -18.21 -21.51
CA VAL A 16 5.48 -16.79 -21.16
C VAL A 16 5.12 -16.69 -19.68
N CYS A 17 6.12 -16.84 -18.80
CA CYS A 17 5.97 -16.45 -17.40
C CYS A 17 5.66 -14.96 -17.38
N SER A 18 4.38 -14.60 -17.27
CA SER A 18 3.99 -13.22 -17.00
C SER A 18 4.28 -12.96 -15.53
N SER A 19 5.46 -12.40 -15.25
CA SER A 19 5.81 -11.89 -13.93
C SER A 19 4.85 -10.75 -13.59
N ALA A 20 4.16 -10.82 -12.45
CA ALA A 20 3.55 -9.62 -11.89
C ALA A 20 4.70 -8.65 -11.55
N SER A 21 4.66 -7.42 -12.07
CA SER A 21 5.65 -6.40 -11.70
C SER A 21 5.29 -5.87 -10.33
N ALA A 22 6.20 -5.96 -9.37
CA ALA A 22 6.10 -5.20 -8.14
C ALA A 22 6.02 -3.70 -8.49
N GLY A 23 5.14 -2.98 -7.79
CA GLY A 23 4.99 -1.54 -7.87
C GLY A 23 5.26 -0.90 -6.52
N VAL A 24 5.63 0.38 -6.54
CA VAL A 24 5.80 1.20 -5.34
C VAL A 24 5.00 2.48 -5.55
N VAL A 25 4.09 2.78 -4.62
CA VAL A 25 3.41 4.08 -4.55
C VAL A 25 4.35 5.05 -3.87
N THR A 26 4.57 6.18 -4.50
CA THR A 26 5.27 7.34 -3.92
C THR A 26 4.34 8.53 -3.99
N PHE A 27 4.63 9.58 -3.22
CA PHE A 27 3.83 10.80 -3.22
C PHE A 27 4.47 11.95 -4.01
N ASP A 28 5.57 11.69 -4.72
CA ASP A 28 6.37 12.70 -5.41
C ASP A 28 5.62 13.43 -6.53
N ASN A 29 4.62 12.78 -7.14
CA ASN A 29 3.78 13.34 -8.19
C ASN A 29 2.73 14.34 -7.67
N PHE A 30 2.52 14.40 -6.35
CA PHE A 30 1.58 15.34 -5.74
C PHE A 30 2.31 16.61 -5.28
N GLY A 31 1.62 17.75 -5.36
CA GLY A 31 2.09 18.98 -4.73
C GLY A 31 1.84 18.94 -3.22
N PRO A 32 2.62 19.69 -2.40
CA PRO A 32 2.28 19.88 -0.99
C PRO A 32 0.86 20.47 -0.86
N ALA A 33 0.03 19.81 -0.08
CA ALA A 33 -1.38 20.16 0.10
C ALA A 33 -1.93 19.55 1.40
N ILE A 34 -3.02 20.14 1.87
CA ILE A 34 -3.79 19.68 3.03
C ILE A 34 -5.09 19.05 2.52
N TYR A 35 -5.47 17.94 3.11
CA TYR A 35 -6.62 17.14 2.70
C TYR A 35 -7.61 16.93 3.85
N SER A 36 -8.88 16.88 3.48
CA SER A 36 -9.98 16.50 4.38
C SER A 36 -10.40 15.05 4.14
N GLY A 37 -11.00 14.43 5.16
CA GLY A 37 -11.59 13.10 5.07
C GLY A 37 -12.54 12.95 3.87
N GLY A 38 -12.30 11.91 3.07
CA GLY A 38 -13.05 11.59 1.86
C GLY A 38 -12.44 12.13 0.57
N GLU A 39 -11.42 12.98 0.63
CA GLU A 39 -10.70 13.42 -0.57
C GLU A 39 -9.90 12.27 -1.19
N VAL A 40 -9.80 12.29 -2.52
CA VAL A 40 -9.20 11.21 -3.30
C VAL A 40 -8.08 11.77 -4.17
N LEU A 41 -6.88 11.19 -4.01
CA LEU A 41 -5.74 11.40 -4.89
C LEU A 41 -5.63 10.20 -5.84
N THR A 42 -5.32 10.47 -7.11
CA THR A 42 -5.17 9.42 -8.12
C THR A 42 -3.87 9.61 -8.89
N ASP A 43 -3.18 8.50 -9.12
CA ASP A 43 -2.01 8.44 -10.01
C ASP A 43 -2.07 7.14 -10.82
N GLY A 44 -2.39 7.26 -12.10
CA GLY A 44 -2.66 6.10 -12.96
C GLY A 44 -3.80 5.24 -12.43
N MET A 45 -3.50 4.00 -12.03
CA MET A 45 -4.47 3.05 -11.43
C MET A 45 -4.53 3.15 -9.91
N GLN A 46 -3.61 3.88 -9.28
CA GLN A 46 -3.53 4.00 -7.83
C GLN A 46 -4.61 4.99 -7.35
N THR A 47 -5.30 4.60 -6.29
CA THR A 47 -6.33 5.42 -5.67
C THR A 47 -6.02 5.52 -4.19
N ILE A 48 -5.85 6.75 -3.73
CA ILE A 48 -5.47 7.09 -2.36
C ILE A 48 -6.61 7.92 -1.79
N THR A 49 -7.29 7.43 -0.76
CA THR A 49 -8.43 8.11 -0.15
C THR A 49 -8.07 8.52 1.26
N VAL A 50 -8.15 9.82 1.54
CA VAL A 50 -7.92 10.37 2.89
C VAL A 50 -9.05 9.91 3.80
N ARG A 51 -8.70 9.40 4.98
CA ARG A 51 -9.65 8.93 6.00
C ARG A 51 -9.57 9.83 7.22
N GLY A 52 -10.71 10.20 7.78
CA GLY A 52 -10.80 11.06 8.95
C GLY A 52 -12.10 11.84 8.96
N THR A 53 -12.35 12.54 10.07
CA THR A 53 -13.58 13.33 10.29
C THR A 53 -13.30 14.69 10.93
N ASN A 54 -12.05 14.99 11.25
CA ASN A 54 -11.67 16.11 12.10
C ASN A 54 -11.36 17.37 11.27
N GLY A 55 -11.28 17.25 9.95
CA GLY A 55 -10.81 18.32 9.07
C GLY A 55 -9.30 18.45 9.19
N PHE A 56 -8.61 18.68 8.07
CA PHE A 56 -7.17 18.49 8.01
C PHE A 56 -6.75 17.10 8.52
N ASP A 57 -7.23 16.06 7.84
CA ASP A 57 -7.01 14.67 8.20
C ASP A 57 -5.79 14.07 7.49
N GLY A 58 -5.33 14.73 6.41
CA GLY A 58 -4.17 14.32 5.65
C GLY A 58 -3.35 15.52 5.14
N ALA A 59 -2.08 15.28 4.84
CA ALA A 59 -1.22 16.22 4.16
C ALA A 59 -0.25 15.50 3.23
N ILE A 60 0.23 16.19 2.20
CA ILE A 60 1.43 15.79 1.47
C ILE A 60 2.56 16.70 1.94
N ILE A 61 3.58 16.10 2.56
CA ILE A 61 4.72 16.79 3.15
C ILE A 61 5.96 16.53 2.29
N ASN A 62 6.76 17.57 2.05
CA ASN A 62 8.06 17.43 1.42
C ASN A 62 9.16 17.29 2.48
N GLY A 63 9.71 16.09 2.64
CA GLY A 63 10.75 15.83 3.65
C GLY A 63 12.09 16.55 3.39
N SER A 64 12.33 17.03 2.17
CA SER A 64 13.48 17.89 1.86
C SER A 64 13.30 19.34 2.31
N ASP A 65 12.08 19.76 2.65
CA ASP A 65 11.77 21.13 3.03
C ASP A 65 11.49 21.23 4.54
N PRO A 66 12.39 21.85 5.32
CA PRO A 66 12.25 21.95 6.77
C PRO A 66 11.03 22.78 7.22
N THR A 67 10.40 23.55 6.32
CA THR A 67 9.18 24.33 6.60
C THR A 67 7.89 23.54 6.33
N SER A 68 7.98 22.35 5.73
CA SER A 68 6.79 21.56 5.40
C SER A 68 6.11 20.90 6.61
N CYS A 69 6.78 20.87 7.78
CA CYS A 69 6.22 20.40 9.05
C CYS A 69 6.09 21.53 10.08
N ASP A 70 5.59 22.70 9.72
CA ASP A 70 5.39 23.79 10.70
C ASP A 70 4.40 23.45 11.84
N ILE A 71 3.65 22.35 11.73
CA ILE A 71 2.62 21.90 12.67
C ILE A 71 3.01 20.68 13.54
N ALA A 72 4.13 20.02 13.25
CA ALA A 72 4.59 18.79 13.92
C ALA A 72 6.10 18.60 13.68
N VAL A 73 6.78 17.69 14.38
CA VAL A 73 8.16 17.34 13.99
C VAL A 73 8.10 16.31 12.86
N CYS A 74 8.66 16.64 11.68
CA CYS A 74 8.83 15.70 10.57
C CYS A 74 9.67 14.49 11.02
N PRO A 75 9.34 13.26 10.61
CA PRO A 75 10.22 12.14 10.85
C PRO A 75 11.52 12.32 10.05
N ALA A 76 12.65 11.97 10.66
CA ALA A 76 13.95 12.02 10.01
C ALA A 76 14.12 10.89 8.98
N GLY A 77 15.03 11.08 8.04
CA GLY A 77 15.48 10.02 7.14
C GLY A 77 14.65 9.82 5.86
N ASN A 78 13.64 10.67 5.61
CA ASN A 78 12.96 10.71 4.31
C ASN A 78 13.06 12.10 3.67
N SER A 79 13.65 12.19 2.48
CA SER A 79 13.78 13.42 1.71
C SER A 79 12.79 13.53 0.55
N SER A 80 11.98 12.50 0.28
CA SER A 80 10.93 12.53 -0.75
C SER A 80 9.70 13.29 -0.25
N LYS A 81 8.65 13.36 -1.08
CA LYS A 81 7.31 13.67 -0.58
C LYS A 81 6.65 12.42 -0.04
N TYR A 82 5.96 12.56 1.08
CA TYR A 82 5.23 11.49 1.75
C TYR A 82 3.85 11.96 2.21
N TYR A 83 2.95 11.00 2.46
CA TYR A 83 1.66 11.30 3.06
C TYR A 83 1.77 11.38 4.57
N ALA A 84 1.21 12.42 5.17
CA ALA A 84 1.05 12.54 6.60
C ALA A 84 -0.41 12.37 7.00
N GLY A 85 -0.71 11.35 7.79
CA GLY A 85 -1.97 11.26 8.52
C GLY A 85 -1.89 12.15 9.76
N VAL A 86 -2.77 13.14 9.84
CA VAL A 86 -2.78 14.16 10.90
C VAL A 86 -4.16 14.22 11.54
N ASN A 87 -4.28 14.73 12.77
CA ASN A 87 -5.53 14.74 13.53
C ASN A 87 -6.24 13.37 13.64
N ASP A 88 -5.46 12.32 13.92
CA ASP A 88 -5.90 10.90 13.89
C ASP A 88 -6.43 10.42 12.53
N GLY A 89 -6.19 11.19 11.47
CA GLY A 89 -6.52 10.85 10.10
C GLY A 89 -5.64 9.73 9.58
N GLY A 90 -6.21 8.93 8.68
CA GLY A 90 -5.56 7.81 8.02
C GLY A 90 -5.64 7.94 6.51
N VAL A 91 -5.26 6.87 5.81
CA VAL A 91 -5.34 6.82 4.36
C VAL A 91 -5.64 5.42 3.89
N SER A 92 -6.50 5.31 2.88
CA SER A 92 -6.73 4.05 2.17
C SER A 92 -6.02 4.07 0.84
N PHE A 93 -5.42 2.94 0.48
CA PHE A 93 -4.80 2.70 -0.81
C PHE A 93 -5.51 1.55 -1.51
N GLY A 94 -5.81 1.74 -2.80
CA GLY A 94 -6.36 0.71 -3.67
C GLY A 94 -5.84 0.81 -5.09
N LEU A 95 -6.07 -0.25 -5.87
CA LEU A 95 -5.83 -0.26 -7.31
C LEU A 95 -7.16 -0.38 -8.06
N SER A 96 -7.42 0.57 -8.94
CA SER A 96 -8.63 0.59 -9.77
C SER A 96 -8.76 -0.68 -10.59
N GLY A 97 -9.75 -1.50 -10.26
CA GLY A 97 -10.11 -2.71 -11.00
C GLY A 97 -9.15 -3.89 -10.86
N SER A 98 -8.23 -3.86 -9.88
CA SER A 98 -7.26 -4.94 -9.65
C SER A 98 -7.14 -5.27 -8.17
N LEU A 99 -6.98 -6.56 -7.88
CA LEU A 99 -6.49 -7.02 -6.59
C LEU A 99 -4.96 -6.84 -6.53
N PHE A 100 -4.44 -6.70 -5.31
CA PHE A 100 -3.00 -6.65 -5.05
C PHE A 100 -2.66 -7.28 -3.71
N ASN A 101 -1.39 -7.66 -3.56
CA ASN A 101 -0.80 -7.99 -2.27
C ASN A 101 0.03 -6.80 -1.80
N LEU A 102 -0.04 -6.49 -0.51
CA LEU A 102 0.85 -5.52 0.10
C LEU A 102 2.13 -6.22 0.54
N THR A 103 3.29 -5.70 0.15
CA THR A 103 4.59 -6.34 0.41
C THR A 103 5.47 -5.51 1.32
N GLY A 104 5.37 -4.19 1.28
CA GLY A 104 6.08 -3.35 2.24
C GLY A 104 5.60 -1.91 2.28
N VAL A 105 6.09 -1.16 3.24
CA VAL A 105 5.80 0.27 3.39
C VAL A 105 6.90 0.96 4.20
N ASP A 106 7.14 2.23 3.92
CA ASP A 106 7.94 3.11 4.77
C ASP A 106 7.04 3.99 5.61
N PHE A 107 7.34 4.08 6.91
CA PHE A 107 6.50 4.85 7.81
C PHE A 107 7.30 5.45 8.98
N GLY A 108 6.79 6.54 9.53
CA GLY A 108 7.38 7.22 10.68
C GLY A 108 6.32 7.86 11.56
N PHE A 109 6.64 8.15 12.82
CA PHE A 109 5.74 8.88 13.71
C PHE A 109 5.97 10.39 13.58
N LEU A 110 4.90 11.18 13.54
CA LEU A 110 4.99 12.64 13.58
C LEU A 110 4.73 13.11 15.01
N LEU A 111 5.74 13.69 15.66
CA LEU A 111 5.56 14.24 17.00
C LEU A 111 4.64 15.46 16.95
N PRO A 112 3.48 15.45 17.65
CA PRO A 112 2.63 16.64 17.75
C PRO A 112 3.28 17.75 18.57
N LEU A 113 4.15 17.39 19.51
CA LEU A 113 4.86 18.30 20.40
C LEU A 113 6.29 17.80 20.57
N ASP A 114 7.24 18.70 20.47
CA ASP A 114 8.67 18.42 20.63
C ASP A 114 8.97 17.98 22.08
N ALA A 115 9.24 16.69 22.25
CA ALA A 115 9.58 16.08 23.52
C ALA A 115 10.48 14.86 23.30
N LEU A 116 11.49 14.70 24.16
CA LEU A 116 12.30 13.48 24.23
C LEU A 116 11.51 12.36 24.93
N ILE A 117 11.14 11.34 24.15
CA ILE A 117 10.36 10.17 24.52
C ILE A 117 11.18 8.91 24.17
N ASN A 118 11.80 8.30 25.19
CA ASN A 118 12.63 7.10 25.03
C ASN A 118 11.83 5.78 25.02
N PHE A 119 10.60 5.78 24.51
CA PHE A 119 9.78 4.58 24.36
C PHE A 119 8.94 4.66 23.07
N THR A 120 8.48 3.51 22.58
CA THR A 120 7.56 3.48 21.44
C THR A 120 6.22 4.09 21.83
N VAL A 121 5.78 5.09 21.07
CA VAL A 121 4.55 5.85 21.37
C VAL A 121 3.29 5.13 20.90
N GLY A 122 3.43 4.17 19.98
CA GLY A 122 2.29 3.56 19.33
C GLY A 122 2.67 2.67 18.15
N GLN A 123 1.68 2.38 17.30
CA GLN A 123 1.84 1.52 16.14
C GLN A 123 1.20 2.13 14.90
N LEU A 124 1.78 1.81 13.74
CA LEU A 124 1.05 1.85 12.48
C LEU A 124 0.21 0.58 12.39
N VAL A 125 -1.07 0.74 12.06
CA VAL A 125 -2.03 -0.34 11.87
C VAL A 125 -2.50 -0.32 10.43
N VAL A 126 -2.38 -1.45 9.75
CA VAL A 126 -2.85 -1.66 8.39
C VAL A 126 -3.99 -2.65 8.42
N THR A 127 -5.14 -2.26 7.86
CA THR A 127 -6.34 -3.10 7.82
C THR A 127 -6.79 -3.28 6.38
N GLY A 128 -6.92 -4.53 5.94
CA GLY A 128 -7.47 -4.87 4.65
C GLY A 128 -9.00 -4.71 4.62
N ASN A 129 -9.55 -4.54 3.42
CA ASN A 129 -11.00 -4.49 3.21
C ASN A 129 -11.74 -5.80 3.59
N ASP A 130 -11.00 -6.88 3.86
CA ASP A 130 -11.49 -8.16 4.36
C ASP A 130 -11.53 -8.26 5.90
N GLY A 131 -11.06 -7.23 6.60
CA GLY A 131 -10.96 -7.16 8.06
C GLY A 131 -9.68 -7.77 8.64
N SER A 132 -8.77 -8.31 7.81
CA SER A 132 -7.45 -8.72 8.29
C SER A 132 -6.61 -7.49 8.65
N SER A 133 -5.75 -7.63 9.66
CA SER A 133 -4.93 -6.52 10.15
C SER A 133 -3.50 -6.95 10.44
N ALA A 134 -2.56 -6.06 10.18
CA ALA A 134 -1.19 -6.14 10.65
C ALA A 134 -0.83 -4.83 11.35
N SER A 135 0.05 -4.88 12.35
CA SER A 135 0.58 -3.67 12.98
C SER A 135 2.07 -3.78 13.27
N LYS A 136 2.73 -2.62 13.35
CA LYS A 136 4.14 -2.50 13.72
C LYS A 136 4.37 -1.23 14.52
N ASP A 137 5.18 -1.37 15.56
CA ASP A 137 5.59 -0.25 16.42
C ASP A 137 6.35 0.80 15.61
N PHE A 138 6.13 2.07 15.94
CA PHE A 138 6.99 3.13 15.45
C PHE A 138 8.42 2.93 15.98
N ALA A 139 9.40 3.39 15.20
CA ALA A 139 10.80 3.39 15.62
C ALA A 139 10.98 4.22 16.91
N LEU A 140 12.11 4.02 17.60
CA LEU A 140 12.49 4.93 18.68
C LEU A 140 13.03 6.24 18.10
N GLN A 141 13.00 7.31 18.90
CA GLN A 141 13.68 8.54 18.56
C GLN A 141 15.19 8.33 18.45
N ASP A 142 15.82 9.11 17.57
CA ASP A 142 17.26 9.23 17.52
C ASP A 142 17.80 10.14 18.65
N LEU A 143 19.11 10.41 18.62
CA LEU A 143 19.77 11.26 19.62
C LEU A 143 19.35 12.73 19.55
N ASN A 144 18.72 13.16 18.46
CA ASN A 144 18.20 14.51 18.26
C ASN A 144 16.73 14.63 18.71
N GLY A 145 16.08 13.52 19.05
CA GLY A 145 14.65 13.49 19.41
C GLY A 145 13.74 13.25 18.21
N ASP A 146 14.27 12.91 17.04
CA ASP A 146 13.47 12.70 15.83
C ASP A 146 13.09 11.24 15.67
N TYR A 147 11.83 10.96 15.34
CA TYR A 147 11.43 9.61 14.90
C TYR A 147 11.94 9.37 13.49
N GLY A 148 12.63 8.26 13.25
CA GLY A 148 13.06 7.89 11.90
C GLY A 148 11.93 7.26 11.08
N PHE A 149 11.95 7.46 9.76
CA PHE A 149 11.26 6.58 8.84
C PHE A 149 11.87 5.17 8.91
N ALA A 150 11.02 4.17 9.09
CA ALA A 150 11.40 2.77 9.12
C ALA A 150 10.73 2.01 7.98
N HIS A 151 11.47 1.10 7.38
CA HIS A 151 10.92 0.14 6.43
C HIS A 151 10.21 -1.00 7.14
N TRP A 152 9.10 -1.45 6.57
CA TRP A 152 8.39 -2.63 7.00
C TRP A 152 8.01 -3.52 5.82
N ASP A 153 8.66 -4.68 5.75
CA ASP A 153 8.20 -5.80 4.93
C ASP A 153 7.03 -6.53 5.62
N PHE A 154 5.89 -6.62 4.95
CA PHE A 154 4.79 -7.44 5.43
C PHE A 154 5.14 -8.92 5.26
N ASP A 155 4.92 -9.71 6.30
CA ASP A 155 5.20 -11.13 6.32
C ASP A 155 3.96 -11.98 6.65
N GLY A 156 4.16 -13.30 6.64
CA GLY A 156 3.14 -14.25 7.04
C GLY A 156 1.89 -14.24 6.16
N PRO A 157 0.69 -14.47 6.75
CA PRO A 157 -0.56 -14.51 6.01
C PRO A 157 -0.97 -13.17 5.40
N PHE A 158 -0.65 -12.04 6.05
CA PHE A 158 -1.12 -10.72 5.61
C PHE A 158 -0.54 -10.33 4.24
N SER A 159 0.76 -10.56 4.02
CA SER A 159 1.37 -10.30 2.70
C SER A 159 0.94 -11.27 1.60
N GLN A 160 0.28 -12.37 1.95
CA GLN A 160 -0.30 -13.34 1.02
C GLN A 160 -1.78 -13.05 0.70
N THR A 161 -2.43 -12.20 1.48
CA THR A 161 -3.81 -11.78 1.25
C THR A 161 -3.91 -10.81 0.07
N ARG A 162 -4.97 -10.99 -0.73
CA ARG A 162 -5.31 -10.15 -1.87
C ARG A 162 -6.32 -9.10 -1.43
N PHE A 163 -5.98 -7.83 -1.59
CA PHE A 163 -6.80 -6.70 -1.21
C PHE A 163 -7.30 -5.95 -2.44
N THR A 164 -8.50 -5.37 -2.32
CA THR A 164 -8.95 -4.29 -3.22
C THR A 164 -8.61 -2.93 -2.64
N GLU A 165 -8.56 -2.84 -1.31
CA GLU A 165 -8.21 -1.65 -0.56
C GLU A 165 -7.56 -2.07 0.76
N VAL A 166 -6.53 -1.33 1.17
CA VAL A 166 -5.95 -1.40 2.51
C VAL A 166 -6.02 -0.01 3.13
N THR A 167 -6.23 0.07 4.44
CA THR A 167 -6.29 1.32 5.19
C THR A 167 -5.17 1.36 6.21
N PHE A 168 -4.42 2.45 6.20
CA PHE A 168 -3.36 2.78 7.15
C PHE A 168 -3.90 3.78 8.16
N ASN A 169 -3.78 3.46 9.44
CA ASN A 169 -4.09 4.36 10.56
C ASN A 169 -2.99 4.23 11.61
N ALA A 170 -2.87 5.21 12.50
CA ALA A 170 -2.02 5.11 13.68
C ALA A 170 -2.86 4.95 14.95
N CYS A 171 -2.24 4.35 15.96
CA CYS A 171 -2.76 4.31 17.33
C CYS A 171 -1.63 4.60 18.31
N LEU A 172 -1.98 5.14 19.49
CA LEU A 172 -1.03 5.43 20.56
C LEU A 172 -1.24 4.50 21.74
N TYR A 173 -0.17 4.13 22.43
CA TYR A 173 -0.28 3.36 23.67
C TYR A 173 -0.81 4.23 24.81
N ASN A 174 -1.85 3.73 25.48
CA ASN A 174 -2.33 4.34 26.72
C ASN A 174 -1.51 3.85 27.93
N THR A 175 -1.86 4.34 29.13
CA THR A 175 -1.19 3.95 30.39
C THR A 175 -1.32 2.46 30.74
N ALA A 176 -2.27 1.75 30.12
CA ALA A 176 -2.43 0.30 30.25
C ALA A 176 -1.69 -0.48 29.15
N GLY A 177 -0.96 0.19 28.27
CA GLY A 177 -0.23 -0.42 27.14
C GLY A 177 -1.12 -0.84 25.97
N ALA A 178 -2.41 -0.46 25.95
CA ALA A 178 -3.29 -0.74 24.83
C ALA A 178 -3.14 0.32 23.74
N CYS A 179 -3.13 -0.10 22.47
CA CYS A 179 -3.08 0.82 21.34
C CYS A 179 -4.48 1.39 21.05
N VAL A 180 -4.64 2.69 21.21
CA VAL A 180 -5.92 3.40 21.12
C VAL A 180 -5.92 4.33 19.90
N SER A 181 -6.99 4.27 19.10
CA SER A 181 -7.27 5.17 18.00
C SER A 181 -8.80 5.39 17.91
N PRO A 182 -9.29 6.63 17.75
CA PRO A 182 -8.53 7.89 17.70
C PRO A 182 -7.86 8.24 19.05
N ALA A 183 -6.75 8.98 19.02
CA ALA A 183 -5.94 9.31 20.18
C ALA A 183 -5.99 10.81 20.56
N GLY A 184 -7.06 11.50 20.18
CA GLY A 184 -7.27 12.91 20.51
C GLY A 184 -6.39 13.84 19.69
N ASN A 185 -6.31 13.58 18.38
CA ASN A 185 -5.52 14.26 17.36
C ASN A 185 -4.00 14.09 17.52
N GLN A 186 -3.56 13.04 18.20
CA GLN A 186 -2.14 12.82 18.49
C GLN A 186 -1.54 11.62 17.74
N ALA A 187 -2.36 10.74 17.17
CA ALA A 187 -1.87 9.60 16.40
C ALA A 187 -1.50 10.03 14.98
N GLN A 188 -0.42 10.80 14.84
CA GLN A 188 0.05 11.33 13.56
C GLN A 188 1.17 10.45 13.00
N PHE A 189 1.16 10.20 11.69
CA PHE A 189 2.15 9.33 11.05
C PHE A 189 2.48 9.76 9.63
N GLY A 190 3.69 9.46 9.20
CA GLY A 190 4.16 9.62 7.84
C GLY A 190 4.14 8.26 7.14
N LEU A 191 3.79 8.25 5.86
CA LEU A 191 3.67 7.07 5.03
C LEU A 191 4.27 7.34 3.65
N ASP A 192 5.15 6.46 3.19
CA ASP A 192 5.75 6.51 1.86
C ASP A 192 6.05 5.10 1.34
N ASN A 193 6.45 5.00 0.07
CA ASN A 193 6.94 3.78 -0.57
C ASN A 193 6.05 2.56 -0.32
N ILE A 194 4.75 2.69 -0.56
CA ILE A 194 3.80 1.58 -0.40
C ILE A 194 4.08 0.56 -1.51
N ALA A 195 4.76 -0.53 -1.15
CA ALA A 195 5.15 -1.58 -2.07
C ALA A 195 4.03 -2.63 -2.20
N TYR A 196 3.66 -2.95 -3.43
CA TYR A 196 2.57 -3.85 -3.75
C TYR A 196 2.86 -4.73 -4.97
N VAL A 197 2.16 -5.85 -5.08
CA VAL A 197 2.23 -6.76 -6.23
C VAL A 197 0.81 -6.97 -6.77
N PRO A 198 0.47 -6.40 -7.95
CA PRO A 198 -0.81 -6.66 -8.61
C PRO A 198 -1.01 -8.13 -8.94
N GLU A 199 -2.25 -8.54 -9.14
CA GLU A 199 -2.51 -9.85 -9.72
C GLU A 199 -1.90 -9.98 -11.13
N PRO A 200 -1.29 -11.13 -11.46
CA PRO A 200 -0.83 -11.38 -12.82
C PRO A 200 -1.99 -11.29 -13.81
N ALA A 201 -1.90 -10.42 -14.81
CA ALA A 201 -2.85 -10.34 -15.92
C ALA A 201 -2.90 -11.62 -16.78
N SER A 202 -2.10 -12.63 -16.46
CA SER A 202 -2.11 -13.93 -17.14
C SER A 202 -3.36 -14.76 -16.84
N LEU A 203 -4.05 -14.58 -15.72
CA LEU A 203 -5.27 -15.35 -15.41
C LEU A 203 -6.38 -15.20 -16.47
N PRO A 204 -6.79 -13.98 -16.86
CA PRO A 204 -7.78 -13.82 -17.92
C PRO A 204 -7.28 -14.30 -19.28
N LEU A 205 -5.98 -14.18 -19.57
CA LEU A 205 -5.40 -14.70 -20.82
C LEU A 205 -5.35 -16.23 -20.87
N VAL A 206 -5.05 -16.88 -19.74
CA VAL A 206 -5.12 -18.34 -19.60
C VAL A 206 -6.56 -18.79 -19.79
N ALA A 207 -7.53 -18.16 -19.14
CA ALA A 207 -8.95 -18.46 -19.33
C ALA A 207 -9.39 -18.28 -20.79
N LEU A 208 -8.96 -17.19 -21.45
CA LEU A 208 -9.26 -16.93 -22.85
C LEU A 208 -8.63 -17.99 -23.78
N SER A 209 -7.39 -18.42 -23.49
CA SER A 209 -6.73 -19.47 -24.27
C SER A 209 -7.43 -20.83 -24.13
N LEU A 210 -7.90 -21.18 -22.93
CA LEU A 210 -8.72 -22.38 -22.71
C LEU A 210 -10.06 -22.28 -23.44
N ALA A 211 -10.73 -21.12 -23.38
CA ALA A 211 -11.98 -20.90 -24.10
C ALA A 211 -11.79 -21.04 -25.62
N ALA A 212 -10.70 -20.50 -26.17
CA ALA A 212 -10.35 -20.64 -27.58
C ALA A 212 -10.08 -22.11 -27.97
N MET A 213 -9.37 -22.87 -27.12
CA MET A 213 -9.12 -24.30 -27.34
C MET A 213 -10.40 -25.13 -27.32
N LEU A 214 -11.30 -24.88 -26.36
CA LEU A 214 -12.59 -25.55 -26.28
C LEU A 214 -13.49 -25.24 -27.49
N ALA A 215 -13.50 -23.98 -27.93
CA ALA A 215 -14.23 -23.56 -29.13
C ALA A 215 -13.69 -24.25 -30.40
N ALA A 216 -12.36 -24.35 -30.54
CA ALA A 216 -11.73 -25.06 -31.66
C ALA A 216 -12.01 -26.57 -31.63
N TYR A 217 -12.02 -27.19 -30.44
CA TYR A 217 -12.34 -28.61 -30.27
C TYR A 217 -13.78 -28.94 -30.68
N ARG A 218 -14.76 -28.10 -30.30
CA ARG A 218 -16.16 -28.29 -30.69
C ARG A 218 -16.36 -28.21 -32.20
N ARG A 219 -15.65 -27.32 -32.90
CA ARG A 219 -15.73 -27.22 -34.36
C ARG A 219 -15.23 -28.47 -35.08
N ARG A 220 -14.31 -29.24 -34.48
CA ARG A 220 -13.80 -30.50 -35.05
C ARG A 220 -14.72 -31.70 -34.85
N LYS A 221 -15.76 -31.60 -34.01
CA LYS A 221 -16.75 -32.68 -33.82
C LYS A 221 -17.97 -32.58 -34.73
N CYS A 222 -18.13 -31.47 -35.45
CA CYS A 222 -19.25 -31.23 -36.36
C CYS A 222 -18.84 -31.23 -37.85
N ALA A 223 -17.62 -31.68 -38.16
CA ALA A 223 -17.11 -31.95 -39.50
C ALA A 223 -16.67 -33.41 -39.57
#